data_AF-A0A3L6EDS8-F1
#
_entry.id   AF-A0A3L6EDS8-F1
#
_cell.length_a   1.000
_cell.length_b   1.000
_cell.length_c   1.000
_cell.angle_alpha   90.00
_cell.angle_beta   90.00
_cell.angle_gamma   90.00
#
_symmetry.space_group_name_H-M   'P 1'
#
loop_
_entity.id
_entity.type
_entity.pdbx_description
1 polymer ?
#
loop_
_entity_poly.entity_id
_entity_poly.type
_entity_poly.pdbx_seq_one_letter_code
_entity_poly.pdbx_strand_id
1 'polypeptide(L)'
;MFPQRPVDAPPIFTPPATHQAYGSPRYPSGSLNERITSDAGTLSFEGLNNIRNATELLYDMVNALNPADRMTVKDEIIADLVNQCRSNQQKLMQFVSSTGDEDLLKQGLELNDRLQSVLTRHDAIASEKTNL
;
A
#
# COMPACT_ATOMS: atom_id res chain seq x y z
N MET A 1 30.09 -32.80 62.40
CA MET A 1 31.39 -32.20 62.00
C MET A 1 32.02 -33.10 60.94
N PHE A 2 32.39 -32.54 59.79
CA PHE A 2 33.06 -33.23 58.68
C PHE A 2 34.48 -32.65 58.48
N PRO A 3 35.45 -33.42 57.95
CA PRO A 3 36.85 -32.98 57.90
C PRO A 3 37.12 -31.95 56.79
N GLN A 4 37.96 -30.96 57.08
CA GLN A 4 38.50 -30.03 56.08
C GLN A 4 39.58 -30.70 55.22
N ARG A 5 39.61 -30.39 53.92
CA ARG A 5 40.66 -30.86 52.98
C ARG A 5 41.95 -30.02 53.12
N PRO A 6 43.14 -30.60 52.86
CA PRO A 6 44.38 -29.84 52.73
C PRO A 6 44.41 -28.95 51.47
N VAL A 7 45.22 -27.90 51.54
CA VAL A 7 45.21 -26.63 50.77
C VAL A 7 45.96 -26.69 49.43
N ASP A 8 46.45 -27.83 48.96
CA ASP A 8 47.39 -27.83 47.83
C ASP A 8 47.07 -28.90 46.76
N ALA A 9 46.23 -28.53 45.80
CA ALA A 9 46.04 -29.31 44.56
C ALA A 9 46.07 -28.36 43.35
N PRO A 10 46.86 -28.65 42.31
CA PRO A 10 47.06 -27.77 41.16
C PRO A 10 45.78 -27.69 40.29
N PRO A 11 45.53 -26.56 39.60
CA PRO A 11 44.36 -26.44 38.73
C PRO A 11 44.53 -27.32 37.49
N ILE A 12 43.74 -28.40 37.40
CA ILE A 12 43.68 -29.23 36.20
C ILE A 12 42.87 -28.50 35.13
N PHE A 13 43.60 -27.98 34.14
CA PHE A 13 43.08 -27.45 32.89
C PHE A 13 42.58 -28.60 32.03
N THR A 14 41.27 -28.91 32.12
CA THR A 14 40.60 -29.85 31.20
C THR A 14 39.50 -29.12 30.42
N PRO A 15 39.48 -29.22 29.09
CA PRO A 15 38.48 -28.55 28.25
C PRO A 15 37.15 -29.33 28.30
N PRO A 16 35.97 -28.67 28.26
CA PRO A 16 34.71 -29.40 28.20
C PRO A 16 34.44 -29.90 26.77
N ALA A 17 34.46 -31.21 26.59
CA ALA A 17 33.88 -31.87 25.42
C ALA A 17 32.41 -32.25 25.70
N THR A 18 31.53 -31.61 24.95
CA THR A 18 30.26 -32.12 24.41
C THR A 18 29.16 -32.56 25.38
N HIS A 19 28.28 -31.62 25.75
CA HIS A 19 26.87 -31.93 25.97
C HIS A 19 26.05 -31.43 24.78
N GLN A 20 25.57 -32.38 24.00
CA GLN A 20 24.60 -32.18 22.93
C GLN A 20 23.23 -31.95 23.60
N ALA A 21 22.85 -30.69 23.78
CA ALA A 21 21.46 -30.31 24.00
C ALA A 21 20.94 -29.75 22.67
N TYR A 22 19.98 -30.47 22.09
CA TYR A 22 19.31 -30.16 20.83
C TYR A 22 19.03 -28.67 20.69
N GLY A 23 19.73 -28.05 19.73
CA GLY A 23 19.52 -26.67 19.35
C GLY A 23 18.16 -26.52 18.68
N SER A 24 17.18 -26.05 19.44
CA SER A 24 16.03 -25.36 18.86
C SER A 24 16.54 -24.18 18.02
N PRO A 25 16.08 -23.98 16.78
CA PRO A 25 16.40 -22.77 16.03
C PRO A 25 15.87 -21.58 16.83
N ARG A 26 16.80 -20.83 17.42
CA ARG A 26 16.51 -19.54 18.02
C ARG A 26 16.26 -18.58 16.85
N TYR A 27 15.02 -18.53 16.38
CA TYR A 27 14.59 -17.47 15.48
C TYR A 27 14.92 -16.14 16.18
N PRO A 28 15.55 -15.18 15.48
CA PRO A 28 15.69 -13.85 16.02
C PRO A 28 14.28 -13.35 16.34
N SER A 29 14.06 -12.96 17.60
CA SER A 29 12.87 -12.20 18.01
C SER A 29 12.95 -10.82 17.37
N GLY A 30 12.67 -10.79 16.07
CA GLY A 30 12.53 -9.62 15.22
C GLY A 30 11.18 -9.69 14.53
N SER A 31 10.10 -9.80 15.30
CA SER A 31 8.74 -9.80 14.76
C SER A 31 7.72 -9.37 15.80
N LEU A 32 8.01 -8.28 16.50
CA LEU A 32 6.97 -7.51 17.18
C LEU A 32 7.08 -6.04 16.80
N ASN A 33 7.08 -5.77 15.50
CA ASN A 33 6.32 -4.64 14.99
C ASN A 33 5.80 -4.94 13.58
N GLU A 34 5.20 -6.12 13.44
CA GLU A 34 4.05 -6.36 12.55
C GLU A 34 2.83 -5.57 13.09
N ARG A 35 3.03 -4.26 13.25
CA ARG A 35 2.03 -3.25 13.64
C ARG A 35 2.26 -1.94 12.89
N ILE A 36 2.93 -2.04 11.75
CA ILE A 36 2.47 -1.31 10.57
C ILE A 36 1.96 -2.40 9.64
N THR A 37 0.94 -3.15 10.09
CA THR A 37 -0.06 -3.67 9.15
C THR A 37 -0.46 -2.45 8.38
N SER A 38 0.03 -2.39 7.15
CA SER A 38 -0.27 -1.29 6.25
C SER A 38 -1.77 -1.07 6.34
N ASP A 39 -2.18 0.18 6.51
CA ASP A 39 -3.54 0.63 6.20
C ASP A 39 -3.88 0.43 4.71
N ALA A 40 -3.09 -0.36 3.97
CA ALA A 40 -3.59 -1.24 2.91
C ALA A 40 -4.55 -2.28 3.51
N GLY A 41 -5.61 -1.83 4.19
CA GLY A 41 -6.85 -2.56 4.13
C GLY A 41 -7.11 -2.80 2.64
N THR A 42 -7.23 -4.06 2.26
CA THR A 42 -7.78 -4.46 0.96
C THR A 42 -8.94 -3.52 0.66
N LEU A 43 -8.87 -2.76 -0.44
CA LEU A 43 -9.89 -1.77 -0.78
C LEU A 43 -11.27 -2.42 -0.58
N SER A 44 -12.05 -1.90 0.36
CA SER A 44 -13.37 -2.44 0.65
C SER A 44 -14.34 -2.06 -0.47
N PHE A 45 -15.50 -2.70 -0.51
CA PHE A 45 -16.59 -2.30 -1.40
C PHE A 45 -16.92 -0.80 -1.29
N GLU A 46 -16.87 -0.26 -0.07
CA GLU A 46 -17.04 1.18 0.18
C GLU A 46 -15.91 2.02 -0.42
N GLY A 47 -14.67 1.54 -0.34
CA GLY A 47 -13.52 2.13 -1.03
C GLY A 47 -13.72 2.19 -2.54
N LEU A 48 -14.22 1.12 -3.17
CA LEU A 48 -14.53 1.10 -4.59
C LEU A 48 -15.63 2.10 -4.96
N ASN A 49 -16.70 2.20 -4.17
CA ASN A 49 -17.76 3.18 -4.38
C ASN A 49 -17.26 4.63 -4.25
N ASN A 50 -16.39 4.91 -3.28
CA ASN A 50 -15.79 6.23 -3.15
C ASN A 50 -14.96 6.60 -4.40
N ILE A 51 -14.16 5.66 -4.90
CA ILE A 51 -13.38 5.86 -6.13
C ILE A 51 -14.29 6.07 -7.33
N ARG A 52 -15.39 5.30 -7.43
CA ARG A 52 -16.42 5.47 -8.47
C ARG A 52 -17.00 6.88 -8.43
N ASN A 53 -17.45 7.35 -7.26
CA ASN A 53 -18.01 8.70 -7.11
C ASN A 53 -17.02 9.80 -7.53
N ALA A 54 -15.75 9.69 -7.13
CA ALA A 54 -14.72 10.64 -7.54
C ALA A 54 -14.47 10.60 -9.07
N THR A 55 -14.52 9.42 -9.67
CA THR A 55 -14.37 9.23 -11.12
C THR A 55 -15.52 9.86 -11.89
N GLU A 56 -16.76 9.64 -11.45
CA GLU A 56 -17.95 10.25 -12.06
C GLU A 56 -17.93 11.77 -11.93
N LEU A 57 -17.56 12.30 -10.76
CA LEU A 57 -17.45 13.74 -10.55
C LEU A 57 -16.40 14.37 -11.48
N LEU A 58 -15.23 13.74 -11.60
CA LEU A 58 -14.21 14.21 -12.54
C LEU A 58 -14.70 14.13 -13.98
N TYR A 59 -15.40 13.06 -14.37
CA TYR A 59 -16.00 12.94 -15.70
C TYR A 59 -16.98 14.08 -15.97
N ASP A 60 -17.92 14.35 -15.06
CA ASP A 60 -18.91 15.40 -15.22
C ASP A 60 -18.25 16.78 -15.32
N MET A 61 -17.27 17.07 -14.46
CA MET A 61 -16.53 18.32 -14.52
C MET A 61 -15.75 18.46 -15.83
N VAL A 62 -15.03 17.41 -16.26
CA VAL A 62 -14.29 17.41 -17.53
C VAL A 62 -15.21 17.54 -18.75
N ASN A 63 -16.43 17.01 -18.70
CA ASN A 63 -17.43 17.20 -19.76
C ASN A 63 -18.02 18.60 -19.77
N ALA A 64 -18.26 19.17 -18.59
CA ALA A 64 -18.82 20.50 -18.44
C ALA A 64 -17.80 21.62 -18.70
N LEU A 65 -16.51 21.29 -18.85
CA LEU A 65 -15.47 22.23 -19.20
C LEU A 65 -15.70 22.81 -20.60
N ASN A 66 -16.32 23.98 -20.63
CA ASN A 66 -16.24 24.87 -21.78
C ASN A 66 -14.88 25.61 -21.74
N PRO A 67 -13.98 25.46 -22.73
CA PRO A 67 -12.69 26.14 -22.73
C PRO A 67 -12.82 27.68 -22.66
N ALA A 68 -13.96 28.24 -23.08
CA ALA A 68 -14.24 29.67 -23.03
C ALA A 68 -14.70 30.19 -21.64
N ASP A 69 -15.09 29.31 -20.70
CA ASP A 69 -15.67 29.69 -19.39
C ASP A 69 -14.96 28.99 -18.21
N ARG A 70 -13.64 28.80 -18.35
CA ARG A 70 -12.80 28.24 -17.29
C ARG A 70 -12.49 29.30 -16.23
N MET A 71 -12.95 29.05 -15.01
CA MET A 71 -12.55 29.81 -13.83
C MET A 71 -11.33 29.15 -13.17
N THR A 72 -10.39 29.94 -12.63
CA THR A 72 -9.22 29.43 -11.91
C THR A 72 -9.59 28.39 -10.84
N VAL A 73 -10.65 28.65 -10.07
CA VAL A 73 -11.15 27.73 -9.03
C VAL A 73 -11.63 26.39 -9.61
N LYS A 74 -12.28 26.40 -10.79
CA LYS A 74 -12.70 25.15 -11.46
C LYS A 74 -11.48 24.34 -11.88
N ASP A 75 -10.46 25.00 -12.45
CA ASP A 75 -9.21 24.35 -12.85
C ASP A 75 -8.45 23.75 -11.64
N GLU A 76 -8.41 24.44 -10.50
CA GLU A 76 -7.80 23.92 -9.26
C GLU A 76 -8.54 22.68 -8.72
N ILE A 77 -9.87 22.73 -8.62
CA ILE A 77 -10.67 21.59 -8.15
C ILE A 77 -10.48 20.38 -9.07
N ILE A 78 -10.45 20.61 -10.38
CA ILE A 78 -10.22 19.54 -11.36
C ILE A 78 -8.81 18.96 -11.20
N ALA A 79 -7.79 19.79 -10.99
CA ALA A 79 -6.43 19.32 -10.73
C ALA A 79 -6.35 18.45 -9.46
N ASP A 80 -7.02 18.86 -8.38
CA ASP A 80 -7.10 18.07 -7.15
C ASP A 80 -7.84 16.74 -7.35
N LEU A 81 -8.96 16.75 -8.10
CA LEU A 81 -9.69 15.53 -8.44
C LEU A 81 -8.87 14.59 -9.34
N VAL A 82 -8.10 15.13 -10.29
CA VAL A 82 -7.17 14.36 -11.12
C VAL A 82 -6.10 13.69 -10.24
N ASN A 83 -5.51 14.42 -9.31
CA ASN A 83 -4.53 13.87 -8.37
C ASN A 83 -5.14 12.74 -7.52
N GLN A 84 -6.35 12.95 -6.99
CA GLN A 84 -7.09 11.91 -6.26
C GLN A 84 -7.35 10.69 -7.14
N CYS A 85 -7.78 10.87 -8.38
CA CYS A 85 -8.00 9.77 -9.33
C CYS A 85 -6.71 8.99 -9.63
N ARG A 86 -5.56 9.67 -9.80
CA ARG A 86 -4.27 9.00 -10.00
C ARG A 86 -3.84 8.19 -8.77
N SER A 87 -4.06 8.71 -7.56
CA SER A 87 -3.85 7.93 -6.33
C SER A 87 -4.80 6.73 -6.25
N ASN A 88 -6.06 6.90 -6.63
CA ASN A 88 -7.05 5.83 -6.66
C ASN A 88 -6.71 4.75 -7.69
N GLN A 89 -6.13 5.12 -8.83
CA GLN A 89 -5.64 4.16 -9.82
C GLN A 89 -4.58 3.23 -9.23
N GLN A 90 -3.64 3.78 -8.45
CA GLN A 90 -2.62 2.98 -7.76
C GLN A 90 -3.23 2.04 -6.72
N LYS A 91 -4.22 2.51 -5.95
CA LYS A 91 -4.95 1.68 -4.98
C LYS A 91 -5.73 0.57 -5.68
N LEU A 92 -6.40 0.87 -6.80
CA LEU A 92 -7.10 -0.13 -7.62
C LEU A 92 -6.13 -1.18 -8.15
N MET A 93 -4.96 -0.79 -8.66
CA MET A 93 -3.94 -1.75 -9.12
C MET A 93 -3.48 -2.69 -8.01
N GLN A 94 -3.22 -2.17 -6.81
CA GLN A 94 -2.85 -3.00 -5.66
C GLN A 94 -3.99 -3.93 -5.25
N PHE A 95 -5.22 -3.44 -5.27
CA PHE A 95 -6.41 -4.24 -4.95
C PHE A 95 -6.65 -5.37 -5.94
N VAL A 96 -6.66 -5.10 -7.26
CA VAL A 96 -6.87 -6.15 -8.27
C VAL A 96 -5.75 -7.19 -8.26
N SER A 97 -4.55 -6.82 -7.81
CA SER A 97 -3.41 -7.74 -7.69
C SER A 97 -3.45 -8.62 -6.44
N SER A 98 -4.32 -8.31 -5.47
CA SER A 98 -4.38 -8.99 -4.17
C SER A 98 -5.75 -9.60 -3.84
N THR A 99 -6.82 -9.16 -4.52
CA THR A 99 -8.17 -9.68 -4.32
C THR A 99 -8.27 -11.12 -4.83
N GLY A 100 -8.88 -12.00 -4.02
CA GLY A 100 -9.26 -13.36 -4.43
C GLY A 100 -10.74 -13.49 -4.79
N ASP A 101 -11.50 -12.40 -4.70
CA ASP A 101 -12.93 -12.35 -5.01
C ASP A 101 -13.13 -11.89 -6.46
N GLU A 102 -13.75 -12.75 -7.28
CA GLU A 102 -13.92 -12.53 -8.73
C GLU A 102 -14.88 -11.38 -9.05
N ASP A 103 -15.93 -11.18 -8.24
CA ASP A 103 -16.91 -10.11 -8.44
C ASP A 103 -16.28 -8.76 -8.11
N LEU A 104 -15.50 -8.70 -7.03
CA LEU A 104 -14.71 -7.53 -6.66
C LEU A 104 -13.59 -7.26 -7.66
N LEU A 105 -12.92 -8.29 -8.18
CA LEU A 105 -11.91 -8.15 -9.23
C LEU A 105 -12.51 -7.53 -10.49
N LYS A 106 -13.62 -8.07 -10.97
CA LYS A 106 -14.32 -7.55 -12.16
C LYS A 106 -14.72 -6.09 -11.98
N GLN A 107 -15.31 -5.74 -10.83
CA GLN A 107 -15.68 -4.36 -10.52
C GLN A 107 -14.47 -3.43 -10.42
N GLY A 108 -13.38 -3.89 -9.81
CA GLY A 108 -12.13 -3.14 -9.70
C GLY A 108 -11.50 -2.83 -11.05
N LEU A 109 -11.51 -3.80 -11.98
CA LEU A 109 -11.01 -3.64 -13.34
C LEU A 109 -11.87 -2.67 -14.16
N GLU A 110 -13.20 -2.86 -14.17
CA GLU A 110 -14.12 -1.95 -14.88
C GLU A 110 -13.96 -0.50 -14.40
N LEU A 111 -13.84 -0.31 -13.08
CA LEU A 111 -13.63 1.01 -12.50
C LEU A 111 -12.25 1.58 -12.87
N ASN A 112 -11.21 0.75 -12.94
CA ASN A 112 -9.87 1.17 -13.36
C ASN A 112 -9.87 1.66 -14.82
N ASP A 113 -10.51 0.91 -15.72
CA ASP A 113 -10.65 1.25 -17.14
C ASP A 113 -11.40 2.58 -17.31
N ARG A 114 -12.49 2.76 -16.57
CA ARG A 114 -13.27 4.00 -16.59
C ARG A 114 -12.46 5.18 -16.07
N LEU A 115 -11.80 5.03 -14.94
CA LEU A 115 -10.94 6.07 -14.35
C LEU A 115 -9.81 6.46 -15.32
N GLN A 116 -9.18 5.48 -15.97
CA GLN A 116 -8.14 5.73 -16.98
C GLN A 116 -8.67 6.48 -18.21
N SER A 117 -9.88 6.15 -18.67
CA SER A 117 -10.53 6.89 -19.77
C SER A 117 -10.75 8.36 -19.43
N VAL A 118 -11.25 8.65 -18.22
CA VAL A 118 -11.48 10.03 -17.75
C VAL A 118 -10.17 10.82 -17.65
N LEU A 119 -9.13 10.22 -17.06
CA LEU A 119 -7.81 10.85 -16.96
C LEU A 119 -7.21 11.14 -18.33
N THR A 120 -7.29 10.20 -19.26
CA THR A 120 -6.77 10.36 -20.63
C THR A 120 -7.46 11.51 -21.35
N ARG A 121 -8.78 11.64 -21.18
CA ARG A 121 -9.54 12.75 -21.75
C ARG A 121 -9.13 14.09 -21.15
N HIS A 122 -8.97 14.17 -19.83
CA HIS A 122 -8.46 15.38 -19.19
C HIS A 122 -7.08 15.76 -19.76
N ASP A 123 -6.16 14.79 -19.87
CA ASP A 123 -4.81 15.02 -20.35
C ASP A 123 -4.80 15.50 -21.82
N ALA A 124 -5.72 15.00 -22.65
CA ALA A 124 -5.90 15.49 -24.03
C ALA A 124 -6.31 16.98 -24.05
N ILE A 125 -7.30 17.36 -23.24
CA ILE A 125 -7.79 18.75 -23.15
C ILE A 125 -6.70 19.68 -22.56
N ALA A 126 -5.93 19.20 -21.59
CA ALA A 126 -4.81 19.95 -21.01
C ALA A 126 -3.66 20.12 -22.02
N SER A 127 -3.42 19.12 -22.86
CA SER A 127 -2.40 19.17 -23.92
C SER A 127 -2.78 20.17 -25.03
N GLU A 128 -4.06 20.26 -25.38
CA GLU A 128 -4.57 21.29 -26.30
C GLU A 128 -4.32 22.70 -25.77
N LYS A 129 -4.48 22.92 -24.46
CA LYS A 129 -4.19 24.22 -23.80
C LYS A 129 -2.72 24.66 -23.92
N THR A 130 -1.79 23.72 -24.06
CA THR A 130 -0.34 24.03 -24.11
C THR A 130 0.13 24.40 -25.52
N ASN A 131 -0.66 24.10 -26.56
CA ASN A 131 -0.31 24.35 -27.97
C ASN A 131 -0.95 25.64 -28.55
N LEU A 132 -1.69 26.41 -27.74
CA LEU A 132 -2.22 27.74 -28.08
C LEU A 132 -1.43 28.84 -27.36
#